data_AF-A0A3R9G7T9-F1
#
_entry.id   AF-A0A3R9G7T9-F1
#
_cell.length_a   1.000
_cell.length_b   1.000
_cell.length_c   1.000
_cell.angle_alpha   90.00
_cell.angle_beta   90.00
_cell.angle_gamma   90.00
#
_symmetry.space_group_name_H-M   'P 1'
#
loop_
_entity.id
_entity.type
_entity.pdbx_description
1 polymer ?
#
loop_
_entity_poly.entity_id
_entity_poly.type
_entity_poly.pdbx_seq_one_letter_code
_entity_poly.pdbx_strand_id
1 'polypeptide(L)'
;MDSQAGEGRATPEVSPQASLKVDDIKLDVGDNHNNSIYIDHQGGDKIDLSEATLTVTQGNNITKFSPMNNSEVFFEAGDLLIVNVTDTDSGINLNGDHQSVGTVTGFNVTSSGDDVKISVSHIPTGQIIADMKYDV
;
A
#
# COMPACT_ATOMS: atom_id res chain seq x y z
N MET A 1 -43.90 29.88 15.99
CA MET A 1 -43.84 28.42 16.14
C MET A 1 -42.52 28.01 15.54
N ASP A 2 -41.47 28.02 16.36
CA ASP A 2 -40.16 27.52 15.99
C ASP A 2 -40.15 26.00 16.12
N SER A 3 -39.64 25.32 15.10
CA SER A 3 -38.74 24.18 15.30
C SER A 3 -37.94 23.97 14.01
N GLN A 4 -36.66 24.32 14.11
CA GLN A 4 -35.62 23.97 13.16
C GLN A 4 -35.54 22.43 13.04
N ALA A 5 -35.70 21.91 11.83
CA ALA A 5 -35.25 20.56 11.50
C ALA A 5 -33.74 20.63 11.25
N GLY A 6 -32.97 19.99 12.12
CA GLY A 6 -31.51 19.99 12.10
C GLY A 6 -30.96 19.48 10.78
N GLU A 7 -30.02 20.22 10.21
CA GLU A 7 -29.10 19.75 9.21
C GLU A 7 -28.28 18.61 9.83
N GLY A 8 -28.60 17.38 9.43
CA GLY A 8 -27.79 16.22 9.74
C GLY A 8 -26.43 16.38 9.05
N ARG A 9 -25.46 16.96 9.76
CA ARG A 9 -24.07 16.96 9.32
C ARG A 9 -23.65 15.50 9.20
N ALA A 10 -23.36 15.04 7.98
CA ALA A 10 -22.72 13.76 7.77
C ALA A 10 -21.51 13.67 8.71
N THR A 11 -21.40 12.55 9.43
CA THR A 11 -20.21 12.30 10.26
C THR A 11 -18.97 12.45 9.39
N PRO A 12 -17.92 13.14 9.86
CA PRO A 12 -16.68 13.25 9.10
C PRO A 12 -16.18 11.86 8.71
N GLU A 13 -15.81 11.72 7.45
CA GLU A 13 -15.14 10.51 6.99
C GLU A 13 -13.77 10.39 7.67
N VAL A 14 -13.46 9.21 8.20
CA VAL A 14 -12.21 8.93 8.91
C VAL A 14 -11.43 7.85 8.16
N SER A 15 -10.10 7.97 8.17
CA SER A 15 -9.23 6.95 7.60
C SER A 15 -9.27 5.67 8.45
N PRO A 16 -9.17 4.47 7.85
CA PRO A 16 -9.00 3.24 8.61
C PRO A 16 -7.76 3.34 9.50
N GLN A 17 -7.87 2.85 10.73
CA GLN A 17 -6.79 2.76 11.70
C GLN A 17 -6.26 1.33 11.72
N ALA A 18 -5.23 1.07 10.91
CA ALA A 18 -4.62 -0.25 10.75
C ALA A 18 -3.16 -0.25 11.21
N SER A 19 -2.69 -1.40 11.70
CA SER A 19 -1.29 -1.64 11.99
C SER A 19 -0.70 -2.52 10.90
N LEU A 20 0.26 -1.99 10.16
CA LEU A 20 0.96 -2.70 9.09
C LEU A 20 2.45 -2.82 9.43
N LYS A 21 3.07 -3.89 8.97
CA LYS A 21 4.51 -4.14 9.11
C LYS A 21 5.06 -4.67 7.78
N VAL A 22 6.22 -4.17 7.36
CA VAL A 22 7.00 -4.83 6.32
C VAL A 22 7.64 -6.07 6.93
N ASP A 23 7.29 -7.25 6.43
CA ASP A 23 7.82 -8.50 6.94
C ASP A 23 9.16 -8.86 6.30
N ASP A 24 9.27 -8.69 4.98
CA ASP A 24 10.46 -9.02 4.20
C ASP A 24 10.53 -8.19 2.90
N ILE A 25 11.74 -8.03 2.37
CA ILE A 25 11.99 -7.54 1.01
C ILE A 25 12.86 -8.57 0.31
N LYS A 26 12.26 -9.33 -0.61
CA LYS A 26 12.99 -10.31 -1.41
C LYS A 26 13.58 -9.64 -2.64
N LEU A 27 14.89 -9.81 -2.77
CA LEU A 27 15.67 -9.30 -3.89
C LEU A 27 15.94 -10.44 -4.86
N ASP A 28 15.38 -10.35 -6.07
CA ASP A 28 15.87 -11.16 -7.19
C ASP A 28 16.95 -10.37 -7.94
N VAL A 29 18.20 -10.65 -7.59
CA VAL A 29 19.41 -10.10 -8.24
C VAL A 29 19.74 -10.78 -9.58
N GLY A 30 18.86 -11.62 -10.11
CA GLY A 30 18.97 -12.20 -11.45
C GLY A 30 18.49 -11.26 -12.57
N ASP A 31 18.57 -11.72 -13.83
CA ASP A 31 18.25 -10.94 -15.04
C ASP A 31 16.80 -10.40 -15.09
N ASN A 32 15.91 -10.88 -14.22
CA ASN A 32 14.50 -10.50 -14.19
C ASN A 32 14.17 -9.36 -13.21
N HIS A 33 15.13 -8.84 -12.43
CA HIS A 33 14.97 -7.71 -11.48
C HIS A 33 13.65 -7.72 -10.69
N ASN A 34 13.26 -8.90 -10.20
CA ASN A 34 11.97 -9.09 -9.52
C ASN A 34 12.11 -8.83 -8.02
N ASN A 35 11.94 -7.58 -7.61
CA ASN A 35 11.90 -7.23 -6.19
C ASN A 35 10.48 -7.31 -5.65
N SER A 36 10.28 -7.97 -4.52
CA SER A 36 8.97 -8.09 -3.87
C SER A 36 9.05 -7.65 -2.41
N ILE A 37 8.14 -6.76 -2.01
CA ILE A 37 7.97 -6.30 -0.64
C ILE A 37 6.75 -7.01 -0.05
N TYR A 38 6.93 -7.61 1.13
CA TYR A 38 5.92 -8.35 1.86
C TYR A 38 5.44 -7.51 3.03
N ILE A 39 4.14 -7.20 3.07
CA ILE A 39 3.53 -6.34 4.09
C ILE A 39 2.44 -7.15 4.79
N ASP A 40 2.57 -7.30 6.11
CA ASP A 40 1.57 -7.96 6.94
C ASP A 40 0.60 -6.96 7.54
N HIS A 41 -0.67 -7.33 7.59
CA HIS A 41 -1.67 -6.63 8.38
C HIS A 41 -1.71 -7.19 9.82
N GLN A 42 -1.18 -6.43 10.78
CA GLN A 42 -1.01 -6.86 12.17
C GLN A 42 -2.27 -6.66 13.04
N GLY A 43 -3.26 -5.91 12.56
CA GLY A 43 -4.53 -5.69 13.26
C GLY A 43 -5.14 -4.32 12.99
N GLY A 44 -6.31 -4.06 13.58
CA GLY A 44 -7.05 -2.81 13.41
C GLY A 44 -8.16 -2.92 12.37
N ASP A 45 -8.51 -1.79 11.76
CA ASP A 45 -9.53 -1.72 10.71
C ASP A 45 -9.02 -2.35 9.42
N LYS A 46 -9.92 -2.97 8.65
CA LYS A 46 -9.62 -3.39 7.29
C LYS A 46 -9.39 -2.19 6.38
N ILE A 47 -8.55 -2.37 5.36
CA ILE A 47 -8.25 -1.35 4.35
C ILE A 47 -8.89 -1.75 3.02
N ASP A 48 -9.75 -0.89 2.47
CA ASP A 48 -10.20 -1.04 1.08
C ASP A 48 -9.09 -0.60 0.13
N LEU A 49 -8.53 -1.56 -0.64
CA LEU A 49 -7.44 -1.25 -1.57
C LEU A 49 -7.89 -0.49 -2.82
N SER A 50 -9.19 -0.37 -3.07
CA SER A 50 -9.74 0.53 -4.10
C SER A 50 -9.78 2.00 -3.65
N GLU A 51 -9.62 2.24 -2.35
CA GLU A 51 -9.57 3.57 -1.73
C GLU A 51 -8.19 3.90 -1.12
N ALA A 52 -7.18 3.07 -1.37
CA ALA A 52 -5.83 3.26 -0.85
C ALA A 52 -4.81 3.47 -1.98
N THR A 53 -3.84 4.35 -1.73
CA THR A 53 -2.61 4.44 -2.54
C THR A 53 -1.46 3.89 -1.75
N LEU A 54 -0.70 2.97 -2.35
CA LEU A 54 0.58 2.52 -1.82
C LEU A 54 1.70 3.33 -2.48
N THR A 55 2.62 3.88 -1.69
CA THR A 55 3.83 4.52 -2.21
C THR A 55 5.06 3.84 -1.65
N VAL A 56 5.95 3.43 -2.53
CA VAL A 56 7.26 2.87 -2.19
C VAL A 56 8.33 3.88 -2.59
N THR A 57 9.24 4.19 -1.67
CA THR A 57 10.34 5.14 -1.88
C THR A 57 11.66 4.49 -1.52
N GLN A 58 12.65 4.60 -2.41
CA GLN A 58 14.04 4.18 -2.18
C GLN A 58 14.96 5.30 -2.68
N GLY A 59 15.65 5.97 -1.76
CA GLY A 59 16.43 7.17 -2.09
C GLY A 59 15.57 8.24 -2.78
N ASN A 60 15.89 8.55 -4.04
CA ASN A 60 15.13 9.52 -4.86
C ASN A 60 14.05 8.86 -5.74
N ASN A 61 13.99 7.53 -5.79
CA ASN A 61 13.02 6.81 -6.60
C ASN A 61 11.72 6.66 -5.82
N ILE A 62 10.63 7.11 -6.42
CA ILE A 62 9.30 7.06 -5.82
C ILE A 62 8.38 6.34 -6.80
N THR A 63 7.77 5.26 -6.33
CA THR A 63 6.81 4.46 -7.06
C THR A 63 5.47 4.55 -6.35
N LYS A 64 4.42 4.90 -7.10
CA LYS A 64 3.06 4.92 -6.59
C LYS A 64 2.27 3.80 -7.27
N PHE A 65 1.60 2.99 -6.47
CA PHE A 65 0.68 1.98 -6.95
C PHE A 65 -0.72 2.55 -6.81
N SER A 66 -1.40 2.64 -7.96
CA SER A 66 -2.80 3.03 -8.02
C SER A 66 -3.68 2.03 -7.27
N PRO A 67 -4.88 2.44 -6.84
CA PRO A 67 -5.82 1.55 -6.18
C PRO A 67 -6.11 0.29 -6.98
N MET A 68 -6.44 -0.79 -6.28
CA MET A 68 -6.99 -1.97 -6.92
C MET A 68 -8.34 -1.61 -7.55
N ASN A 69 -8.56 -2.03 -8.80
CA ASN A 69 -9.83 -1.76 -9.49
C ASN A 69 -11.00 -2.62 -8.98
N ASN A 70 -10.74 -3.51 -8.02
CA ASN A 70 -11.73 -4.38 -7.41
C ASN A 70 -12.09 -3.86 -6.00
N SER A 71 -13.30 -3.32 -5.85
CA SER A 71 -13.82 -2.80 -4.57
C SER A 71 -14.17 -3.88 -3.54
N GLU A 72 -14.03 -5.16 -3.89
CA GLU A 72 -14.26 -6.28 -2.96
C GLU A 72 -12.97 -6.75 -2.27
N VAL A 73 -11.82 -6.19 -2.64
CA VAL A 73 -10.52 -6.58 -2.09
C VAL A 73 -10.19 -5.73 -0.87
N PHE A 74 -10.40 -6.31 0.31
CA PHE A 74 -10.02 -5.73 1.59
C PHE A 74 -8.74 -6.37 2.10
N PHE A 75 -7.80 -5.55 2.56
CA PHE A 75 -6.62 -5.99 3.29
C PHE A 75 -6.97 -6.03 4.78
N GLU A 76 -7.02 -7.24 5.35
CA GLU A 76 -7.52 -7.48 6.71
C GLU A 76 -6.46 -8.12 7.61
N ALA A 77 -6.67 -8.09 8.93
CA ALA A 77 -5.73 -8.64 9.89
C ALA A 77 -5.41 -10.12 9.64
N GLY A 78 -4.12 -10.43 9.51
CA GLY A 78 -3.62 -11.76 9.15
C GLY A 78 -3.34 -11.96 7.66
N ASP A 79 -3.76 -11.02 6.80
CA ASP A 79 -3.41 -11.04 5.39
C ASP A 79 -1.96 -10.60 5.15
N LEU A 80 -1.44 -11.03 4.00
CA LEU A 80 -0.14 -10.66 3.46
C LEU A 80 -0.33 -10.00 2.09
N LEU A 81 0.03 -8.72 2.00
CA LEU A 81 0.08 -7.95 0.77
C LEU A 81 1.47 -8.07 0.14
N ILE A 82 1.53 -8.44 -1.14
CA ILE A 82 2.79 -8.56 -1.90
C ILE A 82 2.86 -7.44 -2.92
N VAL A 83 3.90 -6.61 -2.83
CA VAL A 83 4.15 -5.49 -3.73
C VAL A 83 5.33 -5.84 -4.63
N ASN A 84 5.06 -6.08 -5.90
CA ASN A 84 6.07 -6.35 -6.91
C ASN A 84 6.55 -5.03 -7.51
N VAL A 85 7.86 -4.80 -7.44
CA VAL A 85 8.53 -3.62 -7.97
C VAL A 85 9.58 -4.11 -8.98
N THR A 86 9.11 -4.35 -10.20
CA THR A 86 9.84 -5.01 -11.29
C THR A 86 9.77 -4.19 -12.59
N ASP A 87 10.70 -4.44 -13.51
CA ASP A 87 10.77 -3.73 -14.79
C ASP A 87 9.70 -4.17 -15.81
N THR A 88 9.05 -5.31 -15.60
CA THR A 88 8.19 -5.95 -16.60
C THR A 88 6.76 -6.19 -16.13
N ASP A 89 6.53 -6.37 -14.84
CA ASP A 89 5.19 -6.57 -14.27
C ASP A 89 5.14 -6.15 -12.79
N SER A 90 5.15 -4.84 -12.55
CA SER A 90 4.93 -4.32 -11.21
C SER A 90 3.46 -4.28 -10.87
N GLY A 91 3.15 -4.53 -9.61
CA GLY A 91 1.79 -4.54 -9.14
C GLY A 91 1.66 -4.91 -7.68
N ILE A 92 0.42 -4.96 -7.22
CA ILE A 92 0.06 -5.39 -5.88
C ILE A 92 -0.76 -6.68 -5.97
N ASN A 93 -0.46 -7.63 -5.09
CA ASN A 93 -1.17 -8.90 -4.98
C ASN A 93 -1.70 -9.09 -3.57
N LEU A 94 -2.97 -9.45 -3.45
CA LEU A 94 -3.61 -9.77 -2.18
C LEU A 94 -4.63 -10.88 -2.40
N ASN A 95 -4.58 -11.94 -1.59
CA ASN A 95 -5.59 -13.02 -1.58
C ASN A 95 -5.88 -13.67 -2.95
N GLY A 96 -4.90 -13.64 -3.87
CA GLY A 96 -5.02 -14.19 -5.23
C GLY A 96 -5.46 -13.17 -6.29
N ASP A 97 -5.87 -11.97 -5.89
CA ASP A 97 -6.11 -10.85 -6.79
C ASP A 97 -4.80 -10.12 -7.10
N HIS A 98 -4.69 -9.63 -8.33
CA HIS A 98 -3.53 -8.91 -8.82
C HIS A 98 -3.96 -7.63 -9.55
N GLN A 99 -3.35 -6.50 -9.19
CA GLN A 99 -3.46 -5.25 -9.93
C GLN A 99 -2.07 -4.86 -10.46
N SER A 100 -1.91 -4.96 -11.78
CA SER A 100 -0.72 -4.46 -12.46
C SER A 100 -0.78 -2.94 -12.58
N VAL A 101 0.36 -2.29 -12.42
CA VAL A 101 0.56 -0.84 -12.65
C VAL A 101 1.56 -0.59 -13.78
N GLY A 102 1.98 -1.64 -14.49
CA GLY A 102 2.95 -1.59 -15.58
C GLY A 102 4.40 -1.63 -15.11
N THR A 103 5.32 -1.14 -15.93
CA THR A 103 6.75 -1.09 -15.62
C THR A 103 7.07 -0.04 -14.57
N VAL A 104 7.74 -0.45 -13.49
CA VAL A 104 8.35 0.48 -12.53
C VAL A 104 9.86 0.51 -12.78
N THR A 105 10.37 1.68 -13.19
CA THR A 105 11.80 1.86 -13.41
C THR A 105 12.46 2.51 -12.20
N GLY A 106 13.69 2.09 -11.89
CA GLY A 106 14.55 2.78 -10.92
C GLY A 106 14.47 2.27 -9.49
N PHE A 107 13.58 1.32 -9.18
CA PHE A 107 13.65 0.58 -7.93
C PHE A 107 14.65 -0.56 -8.08
N ASN A 108 15.87 -0.35 -7.58
CA ASN A 108 16.94 -1.32 -7.66
C ASN A 108 17.57 -1.45 -6.29
N VAL A 109 17.01 -2.33 -5.48
CA VAL A 109 17.60 -2.68 -4.18
C VAL A 109 18.68 -3.71 -4.46
N THR A 110 19.94 -3.26 -4.38
CA THR A 110 21.10 -4.07 -4.84
C THR A 110 21.97 -4.58 -3.71
N SER A 111 21.75 -4.09 -2.49
CA SER A 111 22.56 -4.46 -1.32
C SER A 111 21.82 -4.25 -0.01
N SER A 112 22.23 -5.01 1.00
CA SER A 112 21.90 -4.72 2.40
C SER A 112 22.40 -3.32 2.80
N GLY A 113 21.56 -2.54 3.48
CA GLY A 113 21.80 -1.16 3.89
C GLY A 113 21.00 -0.12 3.10
N ASP A 114 20.24 -0.54 2.09
CA ASP A 114 19.30 0.33 1.38
C ASP A 114 18.04 0.56 2.23
N ASP A 115 17.68 1.83 2.41
CA ASP A 115 16.45 2.23 3.10
C ASP A 115 15.27 2.21 2.12
N VAL A 116 14.25 1.39 2.42
CA VAL A 116 12.98 1.38 1.70
C VAL A 116 11.89 1.91 2.62
N LYS A 117 11.20 2.96 2.16
CA LYS A 117 10.04 3.54 2.82
C LYS A 117 8.77 3.13 2.10
N ILE A 118 7.78 2.66 2.83
CA ILE A 118 6.47 2.28 2.31
C ILE A 118 5.41 3.06 3.07
N SER A 119 4.58 3.80 2.36
CA SER A 119 3.43 4.49 2.96
C SER A 119 2.12 4.07 2.30
N VAL A 120 1.08 3.89 3.11
CA VAL A 120 -0.29 3.64 2.67
C VAL A 120 -1.12 4.86 3.02
N SER A 121 -1.82 5.45 2.05
CA SER A 121 -2.69 6.60 2.27
C SER A 121 -4.11 6.32 1.83
N HIS A 122 -5.07 6.72 2.66
CA HIS A 122 -6.49 6.69 2.35
C HIS A 122 -6.83 7.84 1.40
N ILE A 123 -7.35 7.52 0.22
CA ILE A 123 -7.63 8.50 -0.83
C ILE A 123 -8.74 9.47 -0.44
N PRO A 124 -9.91 9.01 0.05
CA PRO A 124 -11.01 9.93 0.36
C PRO A 124 -10.64 11.00 1.40
N THR A 125 -9.88 10.62 2.43
CA THR A 125 -9.51 11.52 3.52
C THR A 125 -8.14 12.18 3.33
N GLY A 126 -7.30 11.67 2.42
CA GLY A 126 -5.91 12.08 2.23
C GLY A 126 -4.97 11.75 3.39
N GLN A 127 -5.43 10.98 4.38
CA GLN A 127 -4.66 10.66 5.58
C GLN A 127 -3.74 9.45 5.35
N ILE A 128 -2.61 9.43 6.04
CA ILE A 128 -1.71 8.27 6.04
C ILE A 128 -2.28 7.22 7.00
N ILE A 129 -2.51 6.02 6.49
CA ILE A 129 -2.92 4.83 7.26
C ILE A 129 -1.70 4.23 7.94
N ALA A 130 -0.60 4.07 7.18
CA ALA A 130 0.65 3.52 7.70
C ALA A 130 1.85 4.18 7.02
N ASP A 131 2.91 4.36 7.80
CA ASP A 131 4.22 4.81 7.31
C ASP A 131 5.30 3.88 7.89
N MET A 132 5.94 3.11 7.02
CA MET A 132 6.84 2.01 7.37
C MET A 132 8.21 2.23 6.76
N LYS A 133 9.26 1.92 7.52
CA LYS A 133 10.64 1.88 7.05
C LYS A 133 11.16 0.46 7.19
N TYR A 134 11.88 0.00 6.18
CA TYR A 134 12.58 -1.27 6.20
C TYR A 134 14.01 -1.05 5.74
N ASP A 135 14.94 -1.54 6.55
CA ASP A 135 16.37 -1.51 6.25
C ASP A 135 16.72 -2.88 5.67
N VAL A 136 17.10 -2.92 4.39
CA VAL A 136 17.38 -4.16 3.64
C VAL A 136 18.67 -4.81 4.09
#